data_AF-A0AAN4YBI3-F1
#
_entry.id   AF-A0AAN4YBI3-F1
#
_cell.length_a   1.000
_cell.length_b   1.000
_cell.length_c   1.000
_cell.angle_alpha   90.00
_cell.angle_beta   90.00
_cell.angle_gamma   90.00
#
_symmetry.space_group_name_H-M   'P 1'
#
loop_
_entity.id
_entity.type
_entity.pdbx_description
1 polymer ?
#
loop_
_entity_poly.entity_id
_entity_poly.type
_entity_poly.pdbx_seq_one_letter_code
_entity_poly.pdbx_strand_id
1 'polypeptide(L)'
;MIDTDVAMAFLKRLVQSKGAVLETREIIGDLRLHEQELLSEYHADIIVNASGIGARELATDSQIFPVRGAVKKIRRPEGYPADHAFLLPAQMNHDGYGSVSKTVFIVPRNDDTLVIGSITQCNNWQLNLSPDSTEVKAMWERTTEFLPVFEDADHEA
;
A
#
# COMPACT_ATOMS: atom_id res chain seq x y z
N MET A 1 -5.68 13.80 2.60
CA MET A 1 -5.17 12.41 2.68
C MET A 1 -6.30 11.48 3.08
N ILE A 2 -6.29 10.21 2.64
CA ILE A 2 -7.33 9.23 3.00
C ILE A 2 -6.82 8.36 4.15
N ASP A 3 -7.54 8.36 5.27
CA ASP A 3 -7.40 7.29 6.25
C ASP A 3 -8.07 6.02 5.71
N THR A 4 -7.30 5.17 5.04
CA THR A 4 -7.78 3.90 4.45
C THR A 4 -8.37 2.94 5.48
N ASP A 5 -8.01 3.00 6.75
CA ASP A 5 -8.61 2.10 7.76
C ASP A 5 -10.06 2.54 8.02
N VAL A 6 -10.27 3.86 8.18
CA VAL A 6 -11.60 4.47 8.28
C VAL A 6 -12.38 4.32 6.98
N ALA A 7 -11.75 4.60 5.84
CA ALA A 7 -12.40 4.57 4.52
C ALA A 7 -12.83 3.16 4.13
N MET A 8 -12.00 2.14 4.36
CA MET A 8 -12.37 0.75 4.08
C MET A 8 -13.48 0.28 5.02
N ALA A 9 -13.43 0.63 6.30
CA ALA A 9 -14.51 0.33 7.24
C ALA A 9 -15.82 1.04 6.86
N PHE A 10 -15.75 2.28 6.36
CA PHE A 10 -16.90 3.02 5.84
C PHE A 10 -17.47 2.37 4.58
N LEU A 11 -16.64 2.07 3.57
CA LEU A 11 -17.06 1.45 2.32
C LEU A 11 -17.71 0.09 2.56
N LYS A 12 -17.12 -0.74 3.44
CA LYS A 12 -17.69 -2.03 3.85
C LYS A 12 -19.09 -1.86 4.43
N ARG A 13 -19.28 -0.93 5.38
CA ARG A 13 -20.59 -0.64 5.98
C ARG A 13 -21.58 -0.08 4.95
N LEU A 14 -21.12 0.79 4.06
CA LEU A 14 -21.95 1.40 3.03
C LEU A 14 -22.53 0.33 2.08
N VAL A 15 -21.71 -0.57 1.56
CA VAL A 15 -22.20 -1.60 0.63
C VAL A 15 -23.12 -2.60 1.34
N GLN A 16 -22.81 -2.98 2.58
CA GLN A 16 -23.69 -3.85 3.38
C GLN A 16 -25.05 -3.19 3.65
N SER A 17 -25.08 -1.88 3.97
CA SER A 17 -26.34 -1.14 4.17
C SER A 17 -27.22 -1.07 2.91
N LYS A 18 -26.62 -1.26 1.73
CA LYS A 18 -27.29 -1.32 0.44
C LYS A 18 -27.67 -2.75 0.03
N GLY A 19 -27.45 -3.75 0.90
CA GLY A 19 -27.81 -5.14 0.67
C GLY A 19 -26.69 -6.03 0.12
N ALA A 20 -25.44 -5.55 0.03
CA ALA A 20 -24.34 -6.40 -0.37
C ALA A 20 -24.06 -7.49 0.67
N VAL A 21 -23.94 -8.73 0.21
CA VAL A 21 -23.47 -9.87 1.02
C VAL A 21 -21.95 -9.94 0.89
N LEU A 22 -21.26 -10.08 2.01
CA LEU A 22 -19.80 -10.20 2.05
C LEU A 22 -19.42 -11.60 2.48
N GLU A 23 -18.62 -12.27 1.67
CA GLU A 23 -18.10 -13.60 1.93
C GLU A 23 -16.57 -13.56 1.94
N THR A 24 -15.96 -14.39 2.80
CA THR A 24 -14.52 -14.62 2.80
C THR A 24 -14.26 -15.99 2.19
N ARG A 25 -13.80 -15.99 0.95
CA ARG A 25 -13.46 -17.18 0.15
C ARG A 25 -12.23 -16.89 -0.70
N GLU A 26 -11.47 -17.93 -1.00
CA GLU A 26 -10.37 -17.89 -1.96
C GLU A 26 -10.79 -18.62 -3.25
N ILE A 27 -10.48 -18.03 -4.40
CA ILE A 27 -10.64 -18.64 -5.72
C ILE A 27 -9.24 -18.83 -6.29
N ILE A 28 -8.91 -20.06 -6.69
CA ILE A 28 -7.60 -20.46 -7.18
C ILE A 28 -7.71 -20.81 -8.66
N GLY A 29 -6.76 -20.36 -9.48
CA GLY A 29 -6.72 -20.57 -10.92
C GLY A 29 -7.55 -19.57 -11.73
N ASP A 30 -7.59 -19.77 -13.05
CA ASP A 30 -8.27 -18.88 -13.98
C ASP A 30 -9.77 -18.76 -13.67
N LEU A 31 -10.24 -17.53 -13.43
CA LEU A 31 -11.62 -17.22 -13.06
C LEU A 31 -12.64 -17.67 -14.11
N ARG A 32 -12.23 -17.74 -15.39
CA ARG A 32 -13.11 -18.21 -16.49
C ARG A 32 -13.48 -19.68 -16.34
N LEU A 33 -12.66 -20.48 -15.66
CA LEU A 33 -12.96 -21.88 -15.37
C LEU A 33 -14.03 -22.02 -14.28
N HIS A 34 -14.21 -20.99 -13.45
CA HIS A 34 -15.19 -20.93 -12.35
C HIS A 34 -16.45 -20.12 -12.70
N GLU A 35 -16.48 -19.46 -13.86
CA GLU A 35 -17.53 -18.49 -14.21
C GLU A 35 -18.94 -19.07 -14.11
N GLN A 36 -19.19 -20.23 -14.73
CA GLN A 36 -20.51 -20.84 -14.73
C GLN A 36 -20.98 -21.26 -13.32
N GLU A 37 -20.08 -21.81 -12.51
CA GLU A 37 -20.36 -22.20 -11.13
C GLU A 37 -20.72 -20.98 -10.29
N LEU A 38 -19.88 -19.93 -10.33
CA LEU A 38 -20.07 -18.72 -9.54
C LEU A 38 -21.34 -17.95 -9.94
N LEU A 39 -21.61 -17.80 -11.24
CA LEU A 39 -22.84 -17.15 -11.71
C LEU A 39 -24.09 -17.93 -11.24
N SER A 40 -24.04 -19.26 -11.29
CA SER A 40 -25.15 -20.11 -10.82
C SER A 40 -25.31 -20.06 -9.30
N GLU A 41 -24.22 -20.15 -8.54
CA GLU A 41 -24.21 -20.16 -7.07
C GLU A 41 -24.78 -18.87 -6.49
N TYR A 42 -24.38 -17.73 -7.04
CA TYR A 42 -24.81 -16.41 -6.56
C TYR A 42 -26.03 -15.85 -7.31
N HIS A 43 -26.61 -16.61 -8.24
CA HIS A 43 -27.67 -16.14 -9.14
C HIS A 43 -27.34 -14.78 -9.78
N ALA A 44 -26.10 -14.63 -10.22
CA ALA A 44 -25.57 -13.38 -10.76
C ALA A 44 -25.62 -13.37 -12.30
N ASP A 45 -25.74 -12.17 -12.88
CA ASP A 45 -25.68 -11.98 -14.33
C ASP A 45 -24.26 -11.72 -14.85
N ILE A 46 -23.39 -11.17 -13.99
CA ILE A 46 -22.03 -10.77 -14.33
C ILE A 46 -21.07 -10.99 -13.16
N ILE A 47 -19.79 -11.19 -13.49
CA ILE A 47 -18.67 -11.19 -12.54
C ILE A 47 -17.79 -9.96 -12.80
N VAL A 48 -17.46 -9.22 -11.75
CA VAL A 48 -16.50 -8.11 -11.81
C VAL A 48 -15.19 -8.55 -11.14
N ASN A 49 -14.14 -8.75 -11.92
CA ASN A 49 -12.82 -9.09 -11.40
C ASN A 49 -12.08 -7.82 -10.92
N ALA A 50 -11.98 -7.64 -9.60
CA ALA A 50 -11.26 -6.54 -8.95
C ALA A 50 -10.08 -7.03 -8.08
N SER A 51 -9.41 -8.11 -8.49
CA SER A 51 -8.39 -8.82 -7.68
C SER A 51 -7.00 -8.17 -7.61
N GLY A 52 -6.78 -7.05 -8.29
CA GLY A 52 -5.49 -6.35 -8.28
C GLY A 52 -4.35 -7.26 -8.73
N ILE A 53 -3.34 -7.47 -7.88
CA ILE A 53 -2.21 -8.35 -8.18
C ILE A 53 -2.62 -9.81 -8.45
N GLY A 54 -3.76 -10.25 -7.89
CA GLY A 54 -4.32 -11.59 -8.12
C GLY A 54 -4.75 -11.84 -9.56
N ALA A 55 -4.94 -10.80 -10.37
CA ALA A 55 -5.29 -10.92 -11.79
C ALA A 55 -4.21 -11.66 -12.60
N ARG A 56 -2.96 -11.67 -12.10
CA ARG A 56 -1.88 -12.48 -12.67
C ARG A 56 -2.28 -13.95 -12.81
N GLU A 57 -2.98 -14.48 -11.82
CA GLU A 57 -3.50 -15.85 -11.83
C GLU A 57 -4.93 -15.89 -12.37
N LEU A 58 -5.85 -15.11 -11.76
CA LEU A 58 -7.29 -15.18 -12.03
C LEU A 58 -7.68 -14.77 -13.45
N ALA A 59 -6.86 -13.98 -14.13
CA ALA A 59 -7.09 -13.55 -15.52
C ALA A 59 -5.96 -14.00 -16.47
N THR A 60 -5.02 -14.83 -16.00
CA THR A 60 -3.81 -15.22 -16.75
C THR A 60 -3.00 -14.02 -17.27
N ASP A 61 -3.07 -12.88 -16.57
CA ASP A 61 -2.43 -11.65 -17.00
C ASP A 61 -0.93 -11.64 -16.63
N SER A 62 -0.11 -12.07 -17.58
CA SER A 62 1.35 -12.13 -17.40
C SER A 62 2.02 -10.76 -17.29
N GLN A 63 1.32 -9.66 -17.61
CA GLN A 63 1.86 -8.30 -17.48
C GLN A 63 1.81 -7.78 -16.04
N ILE A 64 1.02 -8.41 -15.16
CA ILE A 64 0.93 -8.05 -13.75
C ILE A 64 2.18 -8.53 -13.00
N PHE A 65 2.86 -7.61 -12.32
CA PHE A 65 3.98 -7.90 -11.42
C PHE A 65 3.91 -7.06 -10.15
N PRO A 66 4.47 -7.52 -9.01
CA PRO A 66 4.49 -6.74 -7.79
C PRO A 66 5.47 -5.58 -7.92
N VAL A 67 5.05 -4.43 -7.41
CA VAL A 67 5.97 -3.40 -6.94
C VAL A 67 5.88 -3.41 -5.43
N ARG A 68 6.84 -4.10 -4.79
CA ARG A 68 6.86 -4.17 -3.34
C ARG A 68 7.16 -2.79 -2.78
N GLY A 69 6.26 -2.32 -1.94
CA GLY A 69 6.42 -1.11 -1.17
C GLY A 69 6.31 -1.38 0.32
N ALA A 70 6.85 -0.45 1.10
CA ALA A 70 6.67 -0.41 2.54
C ALA A 70 6.62 1.03 3.02
N VAL A 71 5.97 1.19 4.16
CA VAL A 71 5.82 2.47 4.86
C VAL A 71 6.02 2.25 6.36
N LYS A 72 6.50 3.28 7.05
CA LYS A 72 6.57 3.33 8.51
C LYS A 72 5.45 4.24 9.02
N LYS A 73 4.64 3.75 9.97
CA LYS A 73 3.67 4.58 10.69
C LYS A 73 4.35 5.10 11.95
N ILE A 74 4.26 6.39 12.21
CA ILE A 74 4.74 7.02 13.45
C ILE A 74 3.65 7.89 14.06
N ARG A 75 3.73 8.12 15.37
CA ARG A 75 2.94 9.17 16.01
C ARG A 75 3.39 10.52 15.46
N ARG A 76 2.44 11.41 15.17
CA ARG A 76 2.74 12.79 14.75
C ARG A 76 3.42 13.53 15.90
N PRO A 77 4.62 14.09 15.70
CA PRO A 77 5.28 14.91 16.71
C PRO A 77 4.46 16.16 17.04
N GLU A 78 4.59 16.63 18.27
CA GLU A 78 3.99 17.90 18.68
C GLU A 78 4.50 19.05 17.79
N GLY A 79 3.59 19.94 17.36
CA GLY A 79 3.90 21.05 16.47
C GLY A 79 4.02 20.70 14.98
N TYR A 80 4.04 19.41 14.60
CA TYR A 80 4.00 19.04 13.19
C TYR A 80 2.59 19.23 12.61
N PRO A 81 2.41 19.88 11.44
CA PRO A 81 1.09 20.13 10.87
C PRO A 81 0.30 18.86 10.53
N ALA A 82 -1.00 18.84 10.84
CA ALA A 82 -1.89 17.69 10.59
C ALA A 82 -2.38 17.59 9.14
N ASP A 83 -2.20 18.65 8.34
CA ASP A 83 -2.79 18.82 7.01
C ASP A 83 -1.74 18.98 5.90
N HIS A 84 -0.44 18.95 6.23
CA HIS A 84 0.64 19.10 5.26
C HIS A 84 1.21 17.75 4.86
N ALA A 85 1.25 17.49 3.56
CA ALA A 85 1.93 16.34 2.97
C ALA A 85 3.23 16.82 2.31
N PHE A 86 4.32 16.08 2.53
CA PHE A 86 5.60 16.31 1.88
C PHE A 86 5.89 15.18 0.92
N LEU A 87 6.34 15.55 -0.27
CA LEU A 87 6.89 14.63 -1.26
C LEU A 87 8.28 15.14 -1.62
N LEU A 88 9.30 14.36 -1.26
CA LEU A 88 10.64 14.57 -1.79
C LEU A 88 10.71 13.86 -3.14
N PRO A 89 10.78 14.61 -4.25
CA PRO A 89 10.95 13.98 -5.56
C PRO A 89 12.23 13.17 -5.56
N ALA A 90 12.17 12.04 -6.24
CA ALA A 90 13.29 11.15 -6.39
C ALA A 90 14.51 11.89 -6.92
N GLN A 91 15.65 11.74 -6.25
CA GLN A 91 16.92 12.17 -6.83
C GLN A 91 17.25 11.19 -7.95
N MET A 92 17.81 11.63 -9.08
CA MET A 92 18.27 10.70 -10.11
C MET A 92 19.55 10.01 -9.59
N ASN A 93 19.61 8.68 -9.60
CA ASN A 93 20.90 8.02 -9.38
C ASN A 93 21.84 8.40 -10.55
N HIS A 94 23.09 8.72 -10.23
CA HIS A 94 24.16 8.95 -11.22
C HIS A 94 24.69 7.63 -11.84
N ASP A 95 23.88 6.57 -11.85
CA ASP A 95 24.27 5.26 -12.37
C ASP A 95 24.06 5.12 -13.89
N GLY A 96 23.50 6.15 -14.55
CA GLY A 96 23.30 6.18 -16.00
C GLY A 96 22.14 5.32 -16.50
N TYR A 97 21.41 4.64 -15.62
CA TYR A 97 20.30 3.73 -15.98
C TYR A 97 18.90 4.35 -15.79
N GLY A 98 18.81 5.65 -15.48
CA GLY A 98 17.52 6.31 -15.25
C GLY A 98 16.77 5.75 -14.04
N SER A 99 17.48 5.10 -13.12
CA SER A 99 16.89 4.55 -11.91
C SER A 99 16.50 5.70 -10.97
N VAL A 100 15.21 5.83 -10.72
CA VAL A 100 14.62 6.81 -9.82
C VAL A 100 15.15 6.52 -8.42
N SER A 101 16.04 7.35 -7.88
CA SER A 101 16.51 7.18 -6.52
C SER A 101 15.40 7.65 -5.57
N LYS A 102 14.79 6.66 -4.93
CA LYS A 102 14.32 6.74 -3.54
C LYS A 102 13.55 8.02 -3.19
N THR A 103 12.26 8.05 -3.54
CA THR A 103 11.30 9.06 -3.06
C THR A 103 11.06 8.88 -1.56
N VAL A 104 11.04 9.99 -0.81
CA VAL A 104 10.45 10.01 0.53
C VAL A 104 9.12 10.75 0.45
N PHE A 105 8.05 10.18 1.00
CA PHE A 105 6.81 10.91 1.26
C PHE A 105 6.51 10.85 2.75
N ILE A 106 5.97 11.95 3.27
CA ILE A 106 5.56 12.07 4.66
C ILE A 106 4.14 12.64 4.61
N VAL A 107 3.17 11.82 4.96
CA VAL A 107 1.76 12.15 4.78
C VAL A 107 0.99 11.94 6.08
N PRO A 108 0.21 12.94 6.53
CA PRO A 108 -0.72 12.77 7.63
C PRO A 108 -1.76 11.73 7.25
N ARG A 109 -1.88 10.71 8.08
CA ARG A 109 -2.89 9.67 7.94
C ARG A 109 -4.19 10.09 8.60
N ASN A 110 -4.07 10.65 9.79
CA ASN A 110 -5.11 11.25 10.61
C ASN A 110 -4.43 12.25 11.57
N ASP A 111 -5.17 12.76 12.54
CA ASP A 111 -4.69 13.78 13.47
C ASP A 111 -3.49 13.32 14.33
N ASP A 112 -3.25 12.02 14.49
CA ASP A 112 -2.21 11.51 15.40
C ASP A 112 -1.14 10.68 14.70
N THR A 113 -1.32 10.33 13.43
CA THR A 113 -0.44 9.38 12.72
C THR A 113 0.13 9.99 11.45
N LEU A 114 1.44 9.87 11.27
CA LEU A 114 2.11 10.10 9.99
C LEU A 114 2.48 8.77 9.34
N VAL A 115 2.39 8.72 8.01
CA VAL A 115 2.89 7.61 7.20
C VAL A 115 4.09 8.11 6.41
N ILE A 116 5.22 7.41 6.59
CA ILE A 116 6.48 7.71 5.95
C ILE A 116 6.79 6.61 4.95
N GLY A 117 6.94 6.98 3.69
CA GLY A 117 7.36 6.09 2.61
C GLY A 117 8.46 6.72 1.77
N SER A 118 8.93 6.10 0.69
CA SER A 118 8.68 4.70 0.36
C SER A 118 9.94 3.92 0.06
N ILE A 119 9.80 2.61 0.23
CA ILE A 119 10.58 1.60 -0.45
C ILE A 119 9.83 1.24 -1.73
N THR A 120 10.54 1.02 -2.84
CA THR A 120 9.97 0.61 -4.12
C THR A 120 10.87 -0.45 -4.74
N GLN A 121 10.39 -1.68 -4.87
CA GLN A 121 11.15 -2.82 -5.40
C GLN A 121 10.29 -3.59 -6.41
N CYS A 122 10.56 -3.40 -7.70
CA CYS A 122 9.86 -4.12 -8.78
C CYS A 122 10.20 -5.62 -8.76
N ASN A 123 9.22 -6.45 -9.12
CA ASN A 123 9.35 -7.91 -9.22
C ASN A 123 9.77 -8.62 -7.93
N ASN A 124 9.59 -7.99 -6.77
CA ASN A 124 9.88 -8.60 -5.48
C ASN A 124 8.58 -9.09 -4.80
N TRP A 125 8.45 -10.41 -4.60
CA TRP A 125 7.30 -11.03 -3.94
C TRP A 125 7.52 -11.28 -2.45
N GLN A 126 8.73 -11.05 -1.93
CA GLN A 126 9.05 -11.36 -0.54
C GLN A 126 8.34 -10.40 0.40
N LEU A 127 7.77 -10.91 1.49
CA LEU A 127 7.12 -10.12 2.56
C LEU A 127 7.95 -10.15 3.84
N ASN A 128 9.27 -10.02 3.70
CA ASN A 128 10.28 -10.16 4.76
C ASN A 128 10.94 -8.83 5.20
N LEU A 129 10.31 -7.68 4.98
CA LEU A 129 10.87 -6.42 5.49
C LEU A 129 10.68 -6.38 7.00
N SER A 130 11.73 -5.96 7.69
CA SER A 130 11.76 -5.72 9.12
C SER A 130 12.35 -4.33 9.38
N PRO A 131 12.20 -3.78 10.59
CA PRO A 131 12.90 -2.56 10.98
C PRO A 131 14.41 -2.62 10.74
N ASP A 132 15.01 -3.82 10.78
CA ASP A 132 16.43 -4.03 10.57
C ASP A 132 16.88 -4.08 9.11
N SER A 133 15.92 -4.17 8.17
CA SER A 133 16.22 -4.26 6.74
C SER A 133 16.94 -3.00 6.25
N THR A 134 17.98 -3.17 5.45
CA THR A 134 18.81 -2.08 4.92
C THR A 134 17.97 -1.01 4.23
N GLU A 135 16.93 -1.41 3.50
CA GLU A 135 16.03 -0.51 2.78
C GLU A 135 15.16 0.33 3.72
N VAL A 136 14.77 -0.23 4.87
CA VAL A 136 14.00 0.47 5.91
C VAL A 136 14.88 1.48 6.62
N LYS A 137 16.09 1.08 7.02
CA LYS A 137 17.08 1.99 7.62
C LYS A 137 17.39 3.16 6.69
N ALA A 138 17.69 2.86 5.42
CA ALA A 138 17.96 3.91 4.43
C ALA A 138 16.76 4.84 4.23
N MET A 139 15.52 4.33 4.21
CA MET A 139 14.31 5.17 4.11
C MET A 139 14.17 6.09 5.32
N TRP A 140 14.44 5.58 6.52
CA TRP A 140 14.39 6.35 7.75
C TRP A 140 15.47 7.44 7.78
N GLU A 141 16.72 7.10 7.44
CA GLU A 141 17.84 8.05 7.36
C GLU A 141 17.52 9.23 6.43
N ARG A 142 16.97 8.98 5.23
CA ARG A 142 16.56 10.07 4.32
C ARG A 142 15.45 10.94 4.89
N THR A 143 14.56 10.35 5.71
CA THR A 143 13.46 11.08 6.34
C THR A 143 14.00 12.02 7.42
N THR A 144 14.89 11.52 8.28
CA THR A 144 15.49 12.32 9.37
C THR A 144 16.48 13.35 8.84
N GLU A 145 17.20 13.06 7.75
CA GLU A 145 18.04 14.06 7.06
C GLU A 145 17.20 15.22 6.50
N PHE A 146 16.02 14.94 5.95
CA PHE A 146 15.13 15.97 5.42
C PHE A 146 14.42 16.76 6.51
N LEU A 147 13.92 16.08 7.55
CA LEU A 147 13.20 16.67 8.67
C LEU A 147 13.73 16.12 10.00
N PRO A 148 14.76 16.77 10.58
CA PRO A 148 15.40 16.30 11.82
C PRO A 148 14.47 16.22 13.04
N VAL A 149 13.29 16.84 12.99
CA VAL A 149 12.24 16.71 14.03
C VAL A 149 11.80 15.25 14.26
N PHE A 150 12.13 14.34 13.35
CA PHE A 150 11.83 12.91 13.47
C PHE A 150 12.96 12.08 14.09
N GLU A 151 14.13 12.63 14.40
CA GLU A 151 15.25 11.87 14.98
C GLU A 151 14.86 11.16 16.29
N ASP A 152 14.13 11.86 17.18
CA ASP A 152 13.68 11.31 18.46
C ASP A 152 12.37 10.50 18.36
N ALA A 153 11.70 10.51 17.20
CA ALA A 153 10.39 9.90 17.01
C ALA A 153 10.42 8.36 16.89
N ASP A 154 11.62 7.75 16.87
CA ASP A 154 11.80 6.29 16.76
C ASP A 154 11.77 5.56 18.11
N HIS A 155 11.68 6.29 19.23
CA HIS A 155 11.85 5.73 20.58
C HIS A 155 10.56 5.31 21.29
N GLU A 156 9.39 5.47 20.67
CA GLU A 156 8.10 5.06 21.25
C GLU A 156 7.37 4.11 20.30
N ALA A 157 7.62 2.81 20.45
CA ALA A 157 6.85 1.72 19.85
C ALA A 157 6.46 0.69 20.93
#